data_AF-A0A960H698-F1
#
_entry.id   AF-A0A960H698-F1
#
_cell.length_a   1.000
_cell.length_b   1.000
_cell.length_c   1.000
_cell.angle_alpha   90.00
_cell.angle_beta   90.00
_cell.angle_gamma   90.00
#
_symmetry.space_group_name_H-M   'P 1'
#
loop_
_entity.id
_entity.type
_entity.pdbx_description
1 polymer ?
#
loop_
_entity_poly.entity_id
_entity_poly.type
_entity_poly.pdbx_seq_one_letter_code
_entity_poly.pdbx_strand_id
1 'polypeptide(L)'
;MRAVTWQGRRNVSVDTVPDPQIKEPTDAVIRVTSTNICGSDLHLYEVLGAFMSPGDILGHEAMGVVEEVGTQTGDLRVGDRVVIPFNISCGQCFMCDRGLQSQCETTQNRDQGTGAALFGYSKLYGEVAGGQAEYLRVPQAGYTHIKVPDEGPDDRYVYLSDVLPTAWQGLDYAEVPDDGTLVVLGLGPIGSMACRIAA
;
A
#
# COMPACT_ATOMS: atom_id res chain seq x y z
N MET A 1 18.56 -0.80 -7.36
CA MET A 1 17.31 -0.53 -8.11
C MET A 1 17.07 0.96 -8.19
N ARG A 2 16.26 1.41 -9.15
CA ARG A 2 15.75 2.79 -9.20
C ARG A 2 14.47 2.93 -8.38
N ALA A 3 14.33 4.04 -7.67
CA ALA A 3 13.17 4.33 -6.84
C ALA A 3 12.88 5.84 -6.76
N VAL A 4 11.61 6.22 -6.62
CA VAL A 4 11.21 7.59 -6.30
C VAL A 4 11.51 7.84 -4.84
N THR A 5 12.37 8.82 -4.58
CA THR A 5 12.86 9.17 -3.26
C THR A 5 12.51 10.60 -2.93
N TRP A 6 12.14 10.84 -1.68
CA TRP A 6 11.88 12.17 -1.15
C TRP A 6 13.20 12.90 -0.88
N GLN A 7 13.33 14.14 -1.33
CA GLN A 7 14.56 14.95 -1.19
C GLN A 7 14.34 16.24 -0.42
N GLY A 8 13.08 16.58 -0.14
CA GLY A 8 12.68 17.84 0.46
C GLY A 8 11.22 18.15 0.15
N ARG A 9 10.68 19.16 0.83
CA ARG A 9 9.33 19.67 0.49
C ARG A 9 9.31 20.07 -0.98
N ARG A 10 8.36 19.49 -1.72
CA ARG A 10 8.19 19.65 -3.17
C ARG A 10 9.42 19.25 -4.01
N ASN A 11 10.21 18.31 -3.52
CA ASN A 11 11.38 17.81 -4.22
C ASN A 11 11.47 16.28 -4.08
N VAL A 12 11.33 15.58 -5.19
CA VAL A 12 11.49 14.13 -5.30
C VAL A 12 12.36 13.82 -6.51
N SER A 13 13.13 12.74 -6.44
CA SER A 13 13.99 12.30 -7.53
C SER A 13 13.91 10.79 -7.73
N VAL A 14 14.19 10.33 -8.94
CA VAL A 14 14.42 8.90 -9.20
C VAL A 14 15.90 8.63 -8.98
N ASP A 15 16.23 8.01 -7.86
CA ASP A 15 17.59 7.73 -7.45
C ASP A 15 17.90 6.23 -7.55
N THR A 16 19.20 5.89 -7.61
CA THR A 16 19.64 4.50 -7.48
C THR A 16 19.88 4.17 -6.01
N VAL A 17 19.13 3.20 -5.49
CA VAL A 17 19.18 2.71 -4.11
C VAL A 17 19.55 1.22 -4.10
N PRO A 18 20.02 0.66 -2.96
CA PRO A 18 20.24 -0.78 -2.83
C PRO A 18 18.96 -1.58 -3.14
N ASP A 19 19.12 -2.76 -3.72
CA ASP A 19 18.00 -3.68 -3.91
C ASP A 19 17.44 -4.13 -2.55
N PRO A 20 16.11 -4.26 -2.40
CA PRO A 20 15.52 -4.80 -1.18
C PRO A 20 15.94 -6.26 -1.00
N GLN A 21 16.09 -6.66 0.25
CA GLN A 21 16.43 -8.03 0.64
C GLN A 21 15.43 -8.51 1.68
N ILE A 22 15.24 -9.82 1.76
CA ILE A 22 14.55 -10.47 2.87
C ILE A 22 15.28 -10.13 4.17
N LYS A 23 14.57 -9.51 5.12
CA LYS A 23 15.13 -9.23 6.46
C LYS A 23 14.54 -10.16 7.50
N GLU A 24 13.27 -10.51 7.36
CA GLU A 24 12.55 -11.42 8.24
C GLU A 24 12.02 -12.65 7.48
N PRO A 25 11.85 -13.81 8.14
CA PRO A 25 11.23 -14.99 7.53
C PRO A 25 9.85 -14.74 6.92
N THR A 26 9.14 -13.71 7.38
CA THR A 26 7.80 -13.35 6.91
C THR A 26 7.82 -12.37 5.73
N ASP A 27 8.99 -11.90 5.29
CA ASP A 27 9.11 -10.98 4.17
C ASP A 27 8.97 -11.70 2.82
N ALA A 28 8.59 -10.95 1.79
CA ALA A 28 8.82 -11.30 0.39
C ALA A 28 9.45 -10.11 -0.34
N VAL A 29 10.04 -10.35 -1.51
CA VAL A 29 10.43 -9.31 -2.46
C VAL A 29 9.65 -9.51 -3.75
N ILE A 30 9.04 -8.43 -4.24
CA ILE A 30 8.39 -8.42 -5.55
C ILE A 30 9.15 -7.51 -6.51
N ARG A 31 9.19 -7.88 -7.79
CA ARG A 31 9.48 -6.96 -8.87
C ARG A 31 8.20 -6.23 -9.22
N VAL A 32 8.22 -4.91 -9.05
CA VAL A 32 7.06 -4.06 -9.32
C VAL A 32 6.83 -4.01 -10.82
N THR A 33 5.62 -4.31 -11.25
CA THR A 33 5.20 -4.20 -12.66
C THR A 33 4.40 -2.94 -12.90
N SER A 34 3.60 -2.52 -11.91
CA SER A 34 2.88 -1.25 -11.91
C SER A 34 2.80 -0.67 -10.51
N THR A 35 2.87 0.66 -10.43
CA THR A 35 2.66 1.43 -9.20
C THR A 35 2.00 2.76 -9.52
N ASN A 36 1.14 3.24 -8.63
CA ASN A 36 0.41 4.50 -8.82
C ASN A 36 1.00 5.65 -7.97
N ILE A 37 0.43 6.84 -8.18
CA ILE A 37 0.62 8.03 -7.34
C ILE A 37 -0.72 8.34 -6.68
N CYS A 38 -0.75 8.34 -5.36
CA CYS A 38 -1.96 8.61 -4.60
C CYS A 38 -2.07 10.10 -4.26
N GLY A 39 -3.30 10.56 -3.98
CA GLY A 39 -3.51 11.87 -3.36
C GLY A 39 -2.80 12.00 -2.01
N SER A 40 -2.64 10.90 -1.28
CA SER A 40 -1.93 10.88 0.01
C SER A 40 -0.41 11.09 -0.14
N ASP A 41 0.19 10.75 -1.29
CA ASP A 41 1.59 11.06 -1.59
C ASP A 41 1.83 12.58 -1.63
N LEU A 42 0.80 13.38 -2.02
CA LEU A 42 0.88 14.84 -1.99
C LEU A 42 0.99 15.38 -0.56
N HIS A 43 0.47 14.67 0.45
CA HIS A 43 0.69 15.04 1.83
C HIS A 43 2.16 14.90 2.23
N LEU A 44 2.87 13.88 1.73
CA LEU A 44 4.31 13.72 1.92
C LEU A 44 5.12 14.77 1.15
N TYR A 45 4.66 15.07 -0.07
CA TYR A 45 5.27 16.08 -0.94
C TYR A 45 5.19 17.50 -0.36
N GLU A 46 4.14 17.82 0.40
CA GLU A 46 3.87 19.19 0.87
C GLU A 46 3.79 19.35 2.39
N VAL A 47 2.92 18.59 3.07
CA VAL A 47 2.47 18.90 4.44
C VAL A 47 3.30 18.18 5.49
N LEU A 48 3.64 16.92 5.24
CA LEU A 48 4.24 15.99 6.21
C LEU A 48 5.77 15.97 6.17
N GLY A 49 6.40 16.96 5.54
CA GLY A 49 7.87 16.99 5.37
C GLY A 49 8.66 16.93 6.69
N ALA A 50 8.08 17.35 7.83
CA ALA A 50 8.70 17.22 9.15
C ALA A 50 8.87 15.75 9.61
N PHE A 51 8.12 14.83 9.01
CA PHE A 51 8.13 13.40 9.31
C PHE A 51 8.76 12.57 8.18
N MET A 52 9.45 13.23 7.25
CA MET A 52 10.20 12.59 6.16
C MET A 52 11.70 12.76 6.37
N SER A 53 12.46 11.89 5.73
CA SER A 53 13.92 11.93 5.61
C SER A 53 14.29 12.01 4.13
N PRO A 54 15.32 12.78 3.74
CA PRO A 54 15.91 12.64 2.42
C PRO A 54 16.32 11.18 2.15
N GLY A 55 15.89 10.63 1.02
CA GLY A 55 16.09 9.24 0.63
C GLY A 55 14.91 8.30 0.92
N ASP A 56 13.87 8.74 1.63
CA ASP A 56 12.67 7.91 1.86
C ASP A 56 12.01 7.54 0.53
N ILE A 57 11.80 6.24 0.31
CA ILE A 57 11.20 5.71 -0.92
C ILE A 57 9.68 5.83 -0.81
N LEU A 58 9.04 6.48 -1.79
CA LEU A 58 7.61 6.79 -1.77
C LEU A 58 6.74 5.69 -2.41
N GLY A 59 5.42 5.84 -2.22
CA GLY A 59 4.39 5.08 -2.92
C GLY A 59 3.92 3.83 -2.19
N HIS A 60 2.61 3.60 -2.22
CA HIS A 60 1.95 2.51 -1.50
C HIS A 60 0.89 1.79 -2.33
N GLU A 61 0.89 2.05 -3.63
CA GLU A 61 -0.07 1.48 -4.56
C GLU A 61 0.65 0.60 -5.58
N ALA A 62 1.15 -0.56 -5.17
CA ALA A 62 2.01 -1.40 -5.99
C ALA A 62 1.40 -2.77 -6.27
N MET A 63 1.73 -3.28 -7.46
CA MET A 63 1.56 -4.69 -7.80
C MET A 63 2.78 -5.19 -8.58
N GLY A 64 2.96 -6.50 -8.61
CA GLY A 64 4.13 -7.08 -9.21
C GLY A 64 4.14 -8.60 -9.25
N VAL A 65 5.33 -9.12 -9.52
CA VAL A 65 5.62 -10.56 -9.53
C VAL A 65 6.58 -10.86 -8.39
N VAL A 66 6.30 -11.90 -7.62
CA VAL A 66 7.16 -12.34 -6.52
C VAL A 66 8.50 -12.86 -7.07
N GLU A 67 9.60 -12.32 -6.57
CA GLU A 67 10.97 -12.70 -6.95
C GLU A 67 11.65 -13.52 -5.84
N GLU A 68 11.34 -13.22 -4.57
CA GLU A 68 11.92 -13.92 -3.42
C GLU A 68 10.88 -14.04 -2.29
N VAL A 69 10.93 -15.15 -1.55
CA VAL A 69 10.06 -15.38 -0.38
C VAL A 69 10.87 -15.83 0.83
N GLY A 70 10.54 -15.29 1.99
CA GLY A 70 11.02 -15.79 3.28
C GLY A 70 10.38 -17.14 3.65
N THR A 71 10.94 -17.80 4.67
CA THR A 71 10.55 -19.16 5.08
C THR A 71 9.19 -19.25 5.78
N GLN A 72 8.54 -18.12 6.09
CA GLN A 72 7.26 -18.02 6.81
C GLN A 72 6.23 -17.17 6.03
N THR A 73 6.17 -17.34 4.71
CA THR A 73 5.28 -16.61 3.79
C THR A 73 4.03 -17.40 3.37
N GLY A 74 3.74 -18.52 4.04
CA GLY A 74 2.54 -19.32 3.77
C GLY A 74 2.58 -19.99 2.40
N ASP A 75 1.57 -19.73 1.58
CA ASP A 75 1.39 -20.31 0.25
C ASP A 75 1.95 -19.43 -0.88
N LEU A 76 2.55 -18.27 -0.58
CA LEU A 76 3.18 -17.39 -1.56
C LEU A 76 4.39 -18.06 -2.23
N ARG A 77 4.52 -17.95 -3.55
CA ARG A 77 5.60 -18.55 -4.34
C ARG A 77 6.23 -17.53 -5.29
N VAL A 78 7.51 -17.74 -5.61
CA VAL A 78 8.19 -17.02 -6.68
C VAL A 78 7.44 -17.24 -8.00
N GLY A 79 7.20 -16.15 -8.73
CA GLY A 79 6.39 -16.14 -9.95
C GLY A 79 4.93 -15.78 -9.72
N ASP A 80 4.41 -15.84 -8.49
CA ASP A 80 3.03 -15.41 -8.21
C ASP A 80 2.87 -13.92 -8.56
N ARG A 81 1.75 -13.59 -9.21
CA ARG A 81 1.36 -12.22 -9.49
C ARG A 81 0.49 -11.70 -8.36
N VAL A 82 0.88 -10.57 -7.77
CA VAL A 82 0.28 -10.06 -6.54
C VAL A 82 0.03 -8.56 -6.58
N VAL A 83 -1.09 -8.14 -6.00
CA VAL A 83 -1.34 -6.76 -5.59
C VAL A 83 -0.98 -6.62 -4.12
N ILE A 84 -0.39 -5.49 -3.74
CA ILE A 84 0.02 -5.19 -2.37
C ILE A 84 -0.88 -4.08 -1.81
N PRO A 85 -1.87 -4.41 -0.97
CA PRO A 85 -2.56 -3.45 -0.12
C PRO A 85 -1.60 -2.52 0.61
N PHE A 86 -1.94 -1.24 0.66
CA PHE A 86 -1.09 -0.18 1.21
C PHE A 86 -0.76 -0.36 2.72
N ASN A 87 -1.64 -1.03 3.47
CA ASN A 87 -1.48 -1.34 4.89
C ASN A 87 -0.69 -2.64 5.11
N ILE A 88 0.29 -2.60 6.02
CA ILE A 88 1.11 -3.77 6.37
C ILE A 88 0.46 -4.46 7.57
N SER A 89 0.04 -5.72 7.44
CA SER A 89 -0.76 -6.40 8.46
C SER A 89 -0.36 -7.86 8.67
N CYS A 90 -0.44 -8.35 9.90
CA CYS A 90 0.03 -9.69 10.26
C CYS A 90 -1.01 -10.80 10.08
N GLY A 91 -2.28 -10.45 9.90
CA GLY A 91 -3.38 -11.41 9.68
C GLY A 91 -3.83 -12.21 10.91
N GLN A 92 -3.17 -12.06 12.06
CA GLN A 92 -3.37 -12.96 13.20
C GLN A 92 -3.51 -12.27 14.57
N CYS A 93 -3.22 -10.97 14.68
CA CYS A 93 -3.42 -10.25 15.94
C CYS A 93 -4.92 -10.01 16.22
N PHE A 94 -5.26 -9.57 17.43
CA PHE A 94 -6.64 -9.34 17.86
C PHE A 94 -7.42 -8.44 16.89
N MET A 95 -6.76 -7.41 16.36
CA MET A 95 -7.36 -6.47 15.40
C MET A 95 -7.50 -7.08 14.00
N CYS A 96 -6.48 -7.78 13.50
CA CYS A 96 -6.55 -8.44 12.18
C CYS A 96 -7.64 -9.51 12.12
N ASP A 97 -7.79 -10.31 13.18
CA ASP A 97 -8.83 -11.35 13.30
C ASP A 97 -10.27 -10.77 13.25
N ARG A 98 -10.42 -9.45 13.46
CA ARG A 98 -11.69 -8.71 13.43
C ARG A 98 -11.88 -7.88 12.17
N GLY A 99 -11.01 -8.02 11.17
CA GLY A 99 -11.05 -7.18 9.97
C GLY A 99 -10.67 -5.72 10.23
N LEU A 100 -9.86 -5.46 11.26
CA LEU A 100 -9.34 -4.13 11.60
C LEU A 100 -7.84 -4.04 11.27
N GLN A 101 -7.48 -4.34 10.02
CA GLN A 101 -6.10 -4.42 9.55
C GLN A 101 -5.34 -3.09 9.71
N SER A 102 -6.02 -1.95 9.56
CA SER A 102 -5.45 -0.61 9.80
C SER A 102 -4.96 -0.41 11.24
N GLN A 103 -5.43 -1.24 12.18
CA GLN A 103 -5.04 -1.23 13.59
C GLN A 103 -4.16 -2.44 13.97
N CYS A 104 -3.52 -3.09 12.98
CA CYS A 104 -2.69 -4.27 13.21
C CYS A 104 -1.69 -4.07 14.36
N GLU A 105 -1.79 -4.90 15.40
CA GLU A 105 -1.03 -4.73 16.64
C GLU A 105 0.46 -4.99 16.48
N THR A 106 0.82 -5.81 15.48
CA THR A 106 2.20 -6.22 15.15
C THR A 106 2.97 -5.13 14.43
N THR A 107 2.28 -4.32 13.62
CA THR A 107 2.90 -3.34 12.72
C THR A 107 2.57 -1.89 13.07
N GLN A 108 1.68 -1.66 14.05
CA GLN A 108 1.35 -0.32 14.51
C GLN A 108 2.57 0.43 15.06
N ASN A 109 2.62 1.73 14.78
CA ASN A 109 3.69 2.58 15.28
C ASN A 109 3.32 3.21 16.63
N ARG A 110 3.69 2.51 17.70
CA ARG A 110 3.39 2.91 19.09
C ARG A 110 4.10 4.19 19.51
N ASP A 111 5.28 4.46 18.96
CA ASP A 111 6.07 5.65 19.32
C ASP A 111 5.40 6.94 18.85
N GLN A 112 4.59 6.87 17.80
CA GLN A 112 3.83 7.99 17.24
C GLN A 112 2.33 7.93 17.59
N GLY A 113 1.88 6.88 18.28
CA GLY A 113 0.47 6.69 18.65
C GLY A 113 -0.47 6.49 17.45
N THR A 114 0.05 5.94 16.36
CA THR A 114 -0.67 5.74 15.09
C THR A 114 -0.94 4.26 14.81
N GLY A 115 -1.74 4.00 13.77
CA GLY A 115 -2.13 2.66 13.35
C GLY A 115 -0.99 1.87 12.70
N ALA A 116 -1.37 0.78 12.02
CA ALA A 116 -0.49 -0.13 11.28
C ALA A 116 0.45 0.61 10.33
N ALA A 117 1.67 0.10 10.17
CA ALA A 117 2.62 0.65 9.23
C ALA A 117 2.07 0.66 7.79
N LEU A 118 2.47 1.67 7.04
CA LEU A 118 2.09 1.87 5.63
C LEU A 118 3.35 1.85 4.77
N PHE A 119 3.25 1.28 3.57
CA PHE A 119 4.32 1.39 2.58
C PHE A 119 4.55 2.85 2.17
N GLY A 120 5.80 3.22 1.88
CA GLY A 120 6.17 4.49 1.25
C GLY A 120 5.61 5.75 1.90
N TYR A 121 5.38 5.71 3.21
CA TYR A 121 4.77 6.79 3.97
C TYR A 121 5.73 7.36 5.03
N SER A 122 5.26 8.32 5.81
CA SER A 122 6.10 9.03 6.78
C SER A 122 6.49 8.20 8.01
N LYS A 123 7.41 8.73 8.82
CA LYS A 123 7.78 8.22 10.16
C LYS A 123 6.60 8.02 11.09
N LEU A 124 5.49 8.74 10.86
CA LEU A 124 4.25 8.51 11.61
C LEU A 124 3.73 7.09 11.42
N TYR A 125 3.97 6.44 10.29
CA TYR A 125 3.47 5.11 9.97
C TYR A 125 4.60 4.11 9.66
N GLY A 126 5.72 4.23 10.39
CA GLY A 126 6.76 3.21 10.44
C GLY A 126 7.89 3.38 9.41
N GLU A 127 7.86 4.40 8.54
CA GLU A 127 8.96 4.71 7.59
C GLU A 127 9.36 3.48 6.73
N VAL A 128 8.38 2.66 6.34
CA VAL A 128 8.64 1.49 5.50
C VAL A 128 8.79 1.92 4.05
N ALA A 129 9.85 1.46 3.37
CA ALA A 129 10.10 1.78 1.96
C ALA A 129 8.91 1.46 1.05
N GLY A 130 8.61 2.36 0.12
CA GLY A 130 7.49 2.29 -0.80
C GLY A 130 7.71 1.57 -2.12
N GLY A 131 6.61 1.43 -2.86
CA GLY A 131 6.50 0.68 -4.12
C GLY A 131 6.66 1.51 -5.39
N GLN A 132 6.89 2.83 -5.33
CA GLN A 132 7.33 3.61 -6.49
C GLN A 132 8.81 3.32 -6.81
N ALA A 133 9.12 2.06 -7.10
CA ALA A 133 10.44 1.50 -7.28
C ALA A 133 10.41 0.30 -8.23
N GLU A 134 11.56 -0.20 -8.66
CA GLU A 134 11.64 -1.41 -9.49
C GLU A 134 11.38 -2.70 -8.69
N TYR A 135 11.65 -2.69 -7.38
CA TYR A 135 11.37 -3.79 -6.46
C TYR A 135 10.81 -3.27 -5.13
N LEU A 136 10.03 -4.10 -4.44
CA LEU A 136 9.45 -3.79 -3.14
C LEU A 136 9.64 -4.97 -2.18
N ARG A 137 10.14 -4.71 -0.98
CA ARG A 137 10.08 -5.65 0.14
C ARG A 137 8.70 -5.56 0.79
N VAL A 138 8.02 -6.69 0.93
CA VAL A 138 6.69 -6.81 1.53
C VAL A 138 6.82 -7.53 2.88
N PRO A 139 6.75 -6.83 4.02
CA PRO A 139 6.69 -7.49 5.33
C PRO A 139 5.35 -8.18 5.55
N GLN A 140 5.34 -9.21 6.41
CA GLN A 140 4.14 -10.00 6.69
C GLN A 140 3.50 -10.55 5.39
N ALA A 141 4.33 -10.91 4.42
CA ALA A 141 3.91 -11.35 3.09
C ALA A 141 3.08 -12.63 3.12
N GLY A 142 3.02 -13.39 4.22
CA GLY A 142 2.05 -14.48 4.35
C GLY A 142 0.58 -14.03 4.42
N TYR A 143 0.31 -12.74 4.65
CA TYR A 143 -1.04 -12.19 4.75
C TYR A 143 -1.25 -10.94 3.89
N THR A 144 -0.27 -10.04 3.81
CA THR A 144 -0.45 -8.73 3.17
C THR A 144 -0.83 -8.84 1.69
N HIS A 145 -0.27 -9.79 0.94
CA HIS A 145 -0.45 -9.88 -0.51
C HIS A 145 -1.86 -10.38 -0.91
N ILE A 146 -2.33 -9.95 -2.08
CA ILE A 146 -3.48 -10.55 -2.76
C ILE A 146 -3.02 -11.13 -4.08
N LYS A 147 -3.09 -12.45 -4.23
CA LYS A 147 -2.82 -13.12 -5.52
C LYS A 147 -3.88 -12.72 -6.54
N VAL A 148 -3.43 -12.41 -7.75
CA VAL A 148 -4.31 -12.07 -8.88
C VAL A 148 -4.10 -13.04 -10.03
N PRO A 149 -5.05 -13.18 -10.96
CA PRO A 149 -4.85 -14.01 -12.13
C PRO A 149 -3.59 -13.63 -12.91
N ASP A 150 -2.92 -14.65 -13.48
CA ASP A 150 -1.72 -14.45 -14.29
C ASP A 150 -2.01 -13.67 -15.59
N GLU A 151 -3.27 -13.69 -16.04
CA GLU A 151 -3.73 -13.02 -17.26
C GLU A 151 -4.33 -11.62 -17.02
N GLY A 152 -4.22 -10.78 -18.05
CA GLY A 152 -4.81 -9.45 -18.10
C GLY A 152 -3.84 -8.32 -17.69
N PRO A 153 -4.15 -7.07 -18.05
CA PRO A 153 -3.29 -5.92 -17.76
C PRO A 153 -3.27 -5.59 -16.26
N ASP A 154 -2.18 -5.00 -15.78
CA ASP A 154 -2.00 -4.60 -14.39
C ASP A 154 -3.05 -3.58 -13.94
N ASP A 155 -3.45 -2.65 -14.81
CA ASP A 155 -4.44 -1.62 -14.50
C ASP A 155 -5.81 -2.17 -14.09
N ARG A 156 -6.11 -3.44 -14.41
CA ARG A 156 -7.30 -4.14 -13.93
C ARG A 156 -7.24 -4.45 -12.43
N TYR A 157 -6.04 -4.59 -11.88
CA TYR A 157 -5.82 -5.11 -10.53
C TYR A 157 -5.12 -4.11 -9.62
N VAL A 158 -4.24 -3.25 -10.12
CA VAL A 158 -3.42 -2.35 -9.30
C VAL A 158 -4.27 -1.47 -8.39
N TYR A 159 -5.47 -1.05 -8.80
CA TYR A 159 -6.36 -0.24 -7.96
C TYR A 159 -6.86 -0.96 -6.69
N LEU A 160 -6.74 -2.29 -6.61
CA LEU A 160 -6.99 -3.07 -5.40
C LEU A 160 -5.97 -2.81 -4.29
N SER A 161 -4.85 -2.13 -4.58
CA SER A 161 -3.86 -1.77 -3.56
C SER A 161 -4.35 -0.67 -2.60
N ASP A 162 -5.26 0.21 -3.06
CA ASP A 162 -5.75 1.35 -2.27
C ASP A 162 -7.11 1.85 -2.80
N VAL A 163 -7.10 2.60 -3.91
CA VAL A 163 -8.21 3.52 -4.22
C VAL A 163 -9.56 2.84 -4.43
N LEU A 164 -9.59 1.61 -4.95
CA LEU A 164 -10.82 0.85 -5.15
C LEU A 164 -11.38 0.35 -3.80
N PRO A 165 -10.64 -0.41 -2.96
CA PRO A 165 -11.08 -0.75 -1.61
C PRO A 165 -11.45 0.47 -0.76
N THR A 166 -10.69 1.56 -0.83
CA THR A 166 -10.96 2.79 -0.09
C THR A 166 -12.29 3.41 -0.50
N ALA A 167 -12.58 3.46 -1.81
CA ALA A 167 -13.87 3.93 -2.31
C ALA A 167 -15.02 3.01 -1.91
N TRP A 168 -14.82 1.69 -2.04
CA TRP A 168 -15.81 0.68 -1.65
C TRP A 168 -16.16 0.79 -0.16
N GLN A 169 -15.16 0.86 0.71
CA GLN A 169 -15.36 1.00 2.16
C GLN A 169 -16.12 2.29 2.51
N GLY A 170 -15.82 3.40 1.82
CA GLY A 170 -16.56 4.64 2.01
C GLY A 170 -18.05 4.52 1.65
N LEU A 171 -18.38 3.72 0.63
CA LEU A 171 -19.77 3.45 0.25
C LEU A 171 -20.46 2.48 1.21
N ASP A 172 -19.77 1.43 1.63
CA ASP A 172 -20.26 0.47 2.62
C ASP A 172 -20.64 1.18 3.93
N TYR A 173 -19.77 2.09 4.41
CA TYR A 173 -20.04 2.90 5.60
C TYR A 173 -21.10 3.97 5.41
N ALA A 174 -21.37 4.40 4.17
CA ALA A 174 -22.43 5.35 3.90
C ALA A 174 -23.83 4.70 4.01
N GLU A 175 -23.91 3.36 3.95
CA GLU A 175 -25.14 2.57 4.09
C GLU A 175 -26.31 3.16 3.28
N VAL A 176 -26.05 3.53 2.02
CA VAL A 176 -27.04 4.19 1.15
C VAL A 176 -28.17 3.20 0.83
N PRO A 177 -29.45 3.53 1.12
CA PRO A 177 -30.58 2.68 0.74
C PRO A 177 -30.73 2.54 -0.78
N ASP A 178 -31.40 1.48 -1.23
CA ASP A 178 -31.66 1.23 -2.67
C ASP A 178 -32.38 2.40 -3.38
N ASP A 179 -33.24 3.14 -2.67
CA ASP A 179 -33.94 4.33 -3.15
C ASP A 179 -33.30 5.66 -2.67
N GLY A 180 -32.10 5.57 -2.10
CA GLY A 180 -31.34 6.68 -1.54
C GLY A 180 -30.67 7.56 -2.59
N THR A 181 -30.23 8.74 -2.15
CA THR A 181 -29.39 9.64 -2.95
C THR A 181 -28.04 9.79 -2.26
N LEU A 182 -26.97 9.43 -2.97
CA LEU A 182 -25.59 9.61 -2.50
C LEU A 182 -25.01 10.94 -3.00
N VAL A 183 -24.34 11.67 -2.12
CA VAL A 183 -23.51 12.83 -2.49
C VAL A 183 -22.05 12.50 -2.25
N VAL A 184 -21.24 12.53 -3.31
CA VAL A 184 -19.78 12.36 -3.22
C VAL A 184 -19.11 13.73 -3.23
N LEU A 185 -18.44 14.09 -2.13
CA LEU A 185 -17.71 15.35 -2.00
C LEU A 185 -16.24 15.16 -2.42
N GLY A 186 -15.93 15.59 -3.65
CA GLY A 186 -14.60 15.50 -4.24
C GLY A 186 -14.52 14.43 -5.34
N LEU A 187 -13.99 14.81 -6.51
CA LEU A 187 -13.94 13.96 -7.71
C LEU A 187 -12.49 13.60 -8.11
N GLY A 188 -11.62 13.44 -7.12
CA GLY A 188 -10.31 12.79 -7.32
C GLY A 188 -10.46 11.28 -7.58
N PRO A 189 -9.35 10.51 -7.62
CA PRO A 189 -9.39 9.08 -7.93
C PRO A 189 -10.40 8.27 -7.10
N ILE A 190 -10.39 8.41 -5.77
CA ILE A 190 -11.31 7.71 -4.85
C ILE A 190 -12.76 8.14 -5.10
N GLY A 191 -13.05 9.44 -5.18
CA GLY A 191 -14.41 9.94 -5.38
C GLY A 191 -15.00 9.55 -6.74
N SER A 192 -14.19 9.61 -7.80
CA SER A 192 -14.57 9.11 -9.13
C SER A 192 -14.88 7.61 -9.09
N MET A 193 -14.09 6.83 -8.36
CA MET A 193 -14.34 5.40 -8.16
C MET A 193 -15.62 5.15 -7.37
N ALA A 194 -15.86 5.90 -6.29
CA ALA A 194 -17.09 5.82 -5.51
C ALA A 194 -18.33 6.10 -6.39
N CYS A 195 -18.29 7.13 -7.24
CA CYS A 195 -19.37 7.40 -8.19
C CYS A 195 -19.61 6.26 -9.19
N ARG A 196 -18.56 5.54 -9.60
CA ARG A 196 -18.68 4.40 -10.54
C ARG A 196 -19.21 3.14 -9.87
N ILE A 197 -18.85 2.90 -8.61
CA ILE A 197 -19.31 1.74 -7.84
C ILE A 197 -20.78 1.92 -7.45
N ALA A 198 -21.18 3.15 -7.09
CA ALA A 198 -22.54 3.46 -6.65
C ALA A 198 -23.57 3.59 -7.79
N ALA A 199 -23.12 3.62 -9.05
CA ALA A 199 -23.98 3.76 -10.23
C ALA A 199 -24.41 2.40 -10.77
#